data_AF-A0A7C3FEF5-F1
#
_entry.id   AF-A0A7C3FEF5-F1
#
_cell.length_a   1.000
_cell.length_b   1.000
_cell.length_c   1.000
_cell.angle_alpha   90.00
_cell.angle_beta   90.00
_cell.angle_gamma   90.00
#
_symmetry.space_group_name_H-M   'P 1'
#
loop_
_entity.id
_entity.type
_entity.pdbx_description
1 polymer ?
#
loop_
_entity_poly.entity_id
_entity_poly.type
_entity_poly.pdbx_seq_one_letter_code
_entity_poly.pdbx_strand_id
1 'polypeptide(L)'
;MLKDIKESDLGLSLVVSGIFDCVKGMCQKNGIHRHAATYSLGIWGKTEKLPPDEVLDVITMCGHGMVSAGRVNAMADEVRAGRKSAEDAAKELASQCDCGVFNPSRTAKLLAALAK
;
A
#
# COMPACT_ATOMS: atom_id res chain seq x y z
N MET A 1 -1.55 -24.76 5.14
CA MET A 1 -1.30 -23.58 4.29
C MET A 1 0.17 -23.45 3.87
N LEU A 2 1.12 -23.05 4.73
CA LEU A 2 2.54 -22.88 4.30
C LEU A 2 3.17 -24.18 3.77
N LYS A 3 2.86 -25.31 4.42
CA LYS A 3 3.24 -26.65 3.96
C LYS A 3 2.72 -26.90 2.54
N ASP A 4 1.41 -26.79 2.36
CA ASP A 4 0.72 -27.05 1.09
C ASP A 4 1.27 -26.17 -0.05
N ILE A 5 1.55 -24.89 0.23
CA ILE A 5 2.14 -23.99 -0.75
C ILE A 5 3.58 -24.41 -1.11
N LYS A 6 4.39 -24.83 -0.12
CA LYS A 6 5.74 -25.35 -0.38
C LYS A 6 5.70 -26.63 -1.23
N GLU A 7 4.80 -27.56 -0.90
CA GLU A 7 4.63 -28.82 -1.61
C GLU A 7 4.11 -28.64 -3.04
N SER A 8 3.42 -27.53 -3.31
CA SER A 8 2.92 -27.20 -4.65
C SER A 8 4.00 -26.72 -5.62
N ASP A 9 5.20 -26.38 -5.14
CA ASP A 9 6.38 -25.99 -5.94
C ASP A 9 6.09 -25.05 -7.14
N LEU A 10 5.35 -23.98 -6.88
CA LEU A 10 4.83 -23.10 -7.93
C LEU A 10 5.90 -22.22 -8.62
N GLY A 11 7.16 -22.24 -8.15
CA GLY A 11 8.22 -21.34 -8.63
C GLY A 11 7.98 -19.85 -8.32
N LEU A 12 7.03 -19.53 -7.44
CA LEU A 12 6.65 -18.16 -7.10
C LEU A 12 7.31 -17.69 -5.79
N SER A 13 7.64 -16.40 -5.74
CA SER A 13 8.02 -15.74 -4.48
C SER A 13 6.78 -15.39 -3.66
N LEU A 14 6.83 -15.61 -2.35
CA LEU A 14 5.70 -15.42 -1.45
C LEU A 14 6.04 -14.42 -0.35
N VAL A 15 5.16 -13.45 -0.15
CA VAL A 15 5.22 -12.53 0.99
C VAL A 15 4.24 -13.02 2.06
N VAL A 16 4.76 -13.25 3.26
CA VAL A 16 3.97 -13.69 4.42
C VAL A 16 3.98 -12.59 5.48
N SER A 17 2.82 -11.99 5.72
CA SER A 17 2.64 -10.96 6.74
C SER A 17 2.19 -11.58 8.06
N GLY A 18 2.82 -11.20 9.17
CA GLY A 18 2.47 -11.69 10.51
C GLY A 18 3.52 -11.31 11.56
N ILE A 19 3.31 -11.73 12.80
CA ILE A 19 4.28 -11.54 13.89
C ILE A 19 5.58 -12.28 13.52
N PHE A 20 6.71 -11.58 13.59
CA PHE A 20 7.99 -12.11 13.08
C PHE A 20 8.38 -13.46 13.67
N ASP A 21 8.26 -13.64 14.99
CA ASP A 21 8.62 -14.90 15.63
C ASP A 21 7.68 -16.05 15.25
N CYS A 22 6.38 -15.75 15.11
CA CYS A 22 5.40 -16.73 14.62
C CYS A 22 5.74 -17.16 13.19
N VAL A 23 5.96 -16.22 12.28
CA VAL A 23 6.30 -16.50 10.88
C VAL A 23 7.63 -17.25 10.78
N LYS A 24 8.64 -16.82 11.53
CA LYS A 24 9.95 -17.49 11.61
C LYS A 24 9.78 -18.94 12.07
N GLY A 25 9.04 -19.18 13.16
CA GLY A 25 8.78 -20.51 13.66
C GLY A 25 8.01 -21.39 12.67
N MET A 26 7.03 -20.83 11.97
CA MET A 26 6.29 -21.54 10.90
C MET A 26 7.21 -21.90 9.72
N CYS A 27 8.05 -20.98 9.26
CA CYS A 27 9.03 -21.26 8.20
C CYS A 27 10.00 -22.37 8.61
N GLN A 28 10.57 -22.31 9.82
CA GLN A 28 11.51 -23.32 10.34
C GLN A 28 10.86 -24.70 10.42
N LYS A 29 9.63 -24.80 10.95
CA LYS A 29 8.87 -26.06 11.04
C LYS A 29 8.61 -26.71 9.68
N ASN A 30 8.60 -25.91 8.60
CA ASN A 30 8.39 -26.39 7.24
C ASN A 30 9.70 -26.47 6.43
N GLY A 31 10.87 -26.28 7.07
CA GLY A 31 12.16 -26.26 6.37
C GLY A 31 12.25 -25.20 5.28
N ILE A 32 11.66 -24.02 5.50
CA ILE A 32 11.70 -22.87 4.60
C ILE A 32 12.76 -21.91 5.13
N HIS A 33 13.79 -21.65 4.31
CA HIS A 33 14.76 -20.59 4.59
C HIS A 33 14.22 -19.26 4.07
N ARG A 34 14.02 -18.28 4.97
CA ARG A 34 13.55 -16.95 4.57
C ARG A 34 14.65 -16.20 3.83
N HIS A 35 14.32 -15.62 2.68
CA HIS A 35 15.24 -14.77 1.92
C HIS A 35 15.37 -13.36 2.53
N ALA A 36 14.26 -12.75 2.92
CA ALA A 36 14.22 -11.39 3.46
C ALA A 36 13.13 -11.24 4.54
N ALA A 37 13.23 -10.17 5.33
CA ALA A 37 12.22 -9.73 6.27
C ALA A 37 12.05 -8.21 6.14
N THR A 38 10.82 -7.76 5.93
CA THR A 38 10.51 -6.33 5.80
C THR A 38 10.04 -5.79 7.15
N TYR A 39 10.80 -4.85 7.72
CA TYR A 39 10.44 -4.15 8.94
C TYR A 39 9.96 -2.74 8.60
N SER A 40 8.77 -2.37 9.07
CA SER A 40 8.38 -0.96 9.08
C SER A 40 9.02 -0.30 10.30
N LEU A 41 9.96 0.61 10.07
CA LEU A 41 10.61 1.36 11.14
C LEU A 41 9.76 2.55 11.61
N GLY A 42 8.63 2.84 10.95
CA GLY A 42 7.84 4.05 11.17
C GLY A 42 8.40 5.26 10.42
N ILE A 43 7.87 6.44 10.74
CA ILE A 43 8.24 7.72 10.11
C ILE A 43 9.12 8.51 11.09
N TRP A 44 10.26 9.02 10.62
CA TRP A 44 11.26 9.71 11.43
C TRP A 44 11.59 11.10 10.86
N GLY A 45 12.08 12.00 11.72
CA GLY A 45 12.52 13.35 11.33
C GLY A 45 11.48 14.43 11.65
N LYS A 46 11.36 15.42 10.75
CA LYS A 46 10.43 16.56 10.89
C LYS A 46 9.00 16.18 10.52
N THR A 47 8.36 15.39 11.37
CA THR A 47 7.00 14.86 11.13
C THR A 47 5.94 15.95 11.00
N GLU A 48 6.19 17.13 11.56
CA GLU A 48 5.34 18.32 11.40
C GLU A 48 5.27 18.85 9.96
N LYS A 49 6.18 18.40 9.08
CA LYS A 49 6.17 18.74 7.65
C LYS A 49 5.45 17.72 6.78
N LEU A 50 4.95 16.63 7.36
CA LEU A 50 4.22 15.64 6.61
C LEU A 50 2.87 16.21 6.15
N PRO A 51 2.33 15.70 5.03
CA PRO A 51 0.94 15.92 4.69
C PRO A 51 0.01 15.45 5.84
N PRO A 52 -1.23 15.97 5.90
CA PRO A 52 -2.26 15.45 6.79
C PRO A 52 -2.46 13.94 6.64
N ASP A 53 -2.93 13.28 7.69
CA ASP A 53 -3.08 11.83 7.75
C ASP A 53 -3.94 11.28 6.61
N GLU A 54 -4.98 12.01 6.20
CA GLU A 54 -5.87 11.62 5.11
C GLU A 54 -5.16 11.55 3.76
N VAL A 55 -4.12 12.39 3.57
CA VAL A 55 -3.26 12.38 2.38
C VAL A 55 -2.18 11.31 2.51
N LEU A 56 -1.59 11.15 3.71
CA LEU A 56 -0.63 10.08 4.02
C LEU A 56 -1.22 8.70 3.73
N ASP A 57 -2.48 8.49 4.08
CA ASP A 57 -3.24 7.25 3.85
C ASP A 57 -3.27 6.83 2.38
N VAL A 58 -3.18 7.79 1.45
CA VAL A 58 -3.12 7.57 0.01
C VAL A 58 -1.67 7.40 -0.47
N ILE A 59 -0.78 8.35 -0.17
CA ILE A 59 0.57 8.37 -0.77
C ILE A 59 1.48 7.25 -0.26
N THR A 60 1.27 6.77 0.97
CA THR A 60 2.05 5.65 1.55
C THR A 60 1.67 4.30 0.96
N MET A 61 0.55 4.20 0.24
CA MET A 61 0.05 2.95 -0.34
C MET A 61 0.92 2.41 -1.48
N CYS A 62 1.56 3.27 -2.26
CA CYS A 62 2.47 2.86 -3.34
C CYS A 62 3.82 2.32 -2.81
N GLY A 63 4.22 2.71 -1.60
CA GLY A 63 5.50 2.34 -0.97
C GLY A 63 6.76 2.93 -1.61
N HIS A 64 6.70 3.35 -2.88
CA HIS A 64 7.84 3.86 -3.66
C HIS A 64 7.82 5.39 -3.85
N GLY A 65 6.79 6.08 -3.32
CA GLY A 65 6.69 7.53 -3.41
C GLY A 65 6.30 8.10 -4.78
N MET A 66 5.71 7.27 -5.67
CA MET A 66 5.31 7.70 -7.02
C MET A 66 4.06 8.60 -7.04
N VAL A 67 3.25 8.56 -5.98
CA VAL A 67 2.04 9.39 -5.85
C VAL A 67 2.35 10.55 -4.90
N SER A 68 2.37 11.78 -5.43
CA SER A 68 2.65 12.97 -4.64
C SER A 68 1.42 13.49 -3.88
N ALA A 69 1.64 14.12 -2.72
CA ALA A 69 0.57 14.74 -1.94
C ALA A 69 -0.22 15.79 -2.75
N GLY A 70 0.48 16.59 -3.56
CA GLY A 70 -0.15 17.56 -4.45
C GLY A 70 -1.10 16.92 -5.47
N ARG A 71 -0.75 15.74 -5.99
CA ARG A 71 -1.64 15.02 -6.92
C ARG A 71 -2.89 14.48 -6.22
N VAL A 72 -2.76 14.00 -4.99
CA VAL A 72 -3.91 13.55 -4.19
C VAL A 72 -4.86 14.71 -3.93
N ASN A 73 -4.35 15.87 -3.49
CA ASN A 73 -5.16 17.06 -3.25
C ASN A 73 -5.86 17.54 -4.52
N ALA A 74 -5.14 17.62 -5.64
CA ALA A 74 -5.73 18.01 -6.92
C ALA A 74 -6.88 17.06 -7.32
N MET A 75 -6.72 15.75 -7.12
CA MET A 75 -7.79 14.79 -7.39
C MET A 75 -8.97 14.94 -6.43
N ALA A 76 -8.73 15.21 -5.15
CA ALA A 76 -9.80 15.51 -4.19
C ALA A 76 -10.58 16.78 -4.58
N ASP A 77 -9.91 17.82 -5.07
CA ASP A 77 -10.54 19.05 -5.53
C ASP A 77 -11.38 18.84 -6.81
N GLU A 78 -10.92 18.01 -7.75
CA GLU A 78 -11.71 17.59 -8.92
C GLU A 78 -12.99 16.84 -8.51
N VAL A 79 -12.89 15.97 -7.50
CA VAL A 79 -14.04 15.23 -6.95
C VAL A 79 -14.99 16.19 -6.22
N ARG A 80 -14.48 17.09 -5.39
CA ARG A 80 -15.28 18.11 -4.67
C ARG A 80 -16.05 19.01 -5.64
N ALA A 81 -15.43 19.38 -6.75
CA ALA A 81 -16.05 20.21 -7.78
C ALA A 81 -17.02 19.44 -8.70
N GLY A 82 -17.17 18.12 -8.53
CA GLY A 82 -18.03 17.29 -9.37
C GLY A 82 -17.52 17.10 -10.80
N ARG A 83 -16.25 17.45 -11.09
CA ARG A 83 -15.65 17.31 -12.43
C ARG A 83 -15.18 15.89 -12.71
N LYS A 84 -14.92 15.12 -11.66
CA LYS A 84 -14.48 13.72 -11.74
C LYS A 84 -15.13 12.88 -10.65
N SER A 85 -15.45 11.62 -10.96
CA SER A 85 -15.86 10.65 -9.93
C SER A 85 -14.67 10.28 -9.04
N ALA A 86 -14.92 9.85 -7.80
CA ALA A 86 -13.85 9.41 -6.91
C ALA A 86 -13.16 8.15 -7.45
N GLU A 87 -13.91 7.28 -8.14
CA GLU A 87 -13.42 6.08 -8.79
C GLU A 87 -12.44 6.39 -9.94
N ASP A 88 -12.77 7.35 -10.80
CA ASP A 88 -11.90 7.70 -11.93
C ASP A 88 -10.67 8.46 -11.46
N ALA A 89 -10.83 9.33 -10.45
CA ALA A 89 -9.70 10.00 -9.80
C ALA A 89 -8.73 8.98 -9.16
N ALA A 90 -9.26 7.96 -8.49
CA ALA A 90 -8.44 6.90 -7.89
C ALA A 90 -7.73 6.03 -8.93
N LYS A 91 -8.37 5.69 -10.06
CA LYS A 91 -7.74 4.98 -11.17
C LYS A 91 -6.60 5.79 -11.79
N GLU A 92 -6.79 7.10 -11.93
CA GLU A 92 -5.75 7.97 -12.45
C GLU A 92 -4.53 8.03 -11.50
N LEU A 93 -4.75 8.12 -10.18
CA LEU A 93 -3.65 8.01 -9.21
C LEU A 93 -2.94 6.66 -9.28
N ALA A 94 -3.70 5.57 -9.47
CA ALA A 94 -3.14 4.23 -9.56
C ALA A 94 -2.19 4.06 -10.78
N SER A 95 -2.38 4.83 -11.85
CA SER A 95 -1.50 4.79 -13.03
C SER A 95 -0.04 5.14 -12.74
N GLN A 96 0.24 5.82 -11.63
CA GLN A 96 1.60 6.15 -11.21
C GLN A 96 2.30 4.98 -10.49
N CYS A 97 1.57 3.92 -10.15
CA CYS A 97 2.09 2.81 -9.37
C CYS A 97 2.46 1.62 -10.28
N ASP A 98 3.71 1.61 -10.75
CA ASP A 98 4.20 0.55 -11.65
C ASP A 98 4.23 -0.86 -11.02
N CYS A 99 4.31 -0.94 -9.68
CA CYS A 99 4.35 -2.22 -8.96
C CYS A 99 2.98 -2.85 -8.72
N GLY A 100 1.88 -2.16 -9.04
CA GLY A 100 0.51 -2.67 -8.89
C GLY A 100 -0.02 -2.82 -7.45
N VAL A 101 0.72 -2.37 -6.42
CA VAL A 101 0.30 -2.48 -5.01
C VAL A 101 -0.76 -1.43 -4.62
N PHE A 102 -0.82 -0.31 -5.34
CA PHE A 102 -1.77 0.77 -5.06
C PHE A 102 -3.21 0.27 -5.25
N ASN A 103 -4.05 0.47 -4.23
CA ASN A 103 -5.43 0.02 -4.16
C ASN A 103 -6.41 1.14 -4.56
N PRO A 104 -6.86 1.19 -5.83
CA PRO A 104 -7.77 2.23 -6.30
C PRO A 104 -9.13 2.22 -5.59
N SER A 105 -9.63 1.04 -5.18
CA SER A 105 -10.92 0.94 -4.47
C SER A 105 -10.87 1.57 -3.08
N ARG A 106 -9.74 1.44 -2.36
CA ARG A 106 -9.53 2.15 -1.08
C ARG A 106 -9.36 3.65 -1.36
N THR A 107 -8.58 4.02 -2.36
CA THR A 107 -8.31 5.43 -2.70
C THR A 107 -9.58 6.19 -3.07
N ALA A 108 -10.53 5.59 -3.79
CA ALA A 108 -11.81 6.25 -4.11
C ALA A 108 -12.58 6.66 -2.84
N LYS A 109 -12.62 5.79 -1.82
CA LYS A 109 -13.26 6.10 -0.55
C LYS A 109 -12.58 7.24 0.20
N LEU A 110 -11.24 7.27 0.18
CA LEU A 110 -10.43 8.32 0.80
C LEU A 110 -10.61 9.66 0.09
N LEU A 111 -10.61 9.67 -1.25
CA LEU A 111 -10.87 10.88 -2.04
C LEU A 111 -12.29 11.42 -1.80
N ALA A 112 -13.30 10.56 -1.73
CA ALA A 112 -14.66 10.98 -1.42
C ALA A 112 -14.80 11.55 0.00
N ALA A 113 -13.98 11.09 0.96
CA ALA A 113 -13.93 11.67 2.30
C ALA A 113 -13.23 13.03 2.30
N LEU A 114 -12.10 13.15 1.60
CA LEU A 114 -11.34 14.40 1.42
C LEU A 114 -12.12 15.49 0.68
N ALA A 115 -13.03 15.09 -0.21
CA ALA A 115 -13.82 15.98 -1.04
C ALA A 115 -15.05 16.57 -0.33
N LYS A 116 -15.38 16.12 0.88
CA LYS A 116 -16.44 16.72 1.72
C LYS A 116 -15.98 18.03 2.34
#